data_AF-A0A955WY30-F1
#
_entry.id   AF-A0A955WY30-F1
#
_cell.length_a   1.000
_cell.length_b   1.000
_cell.length_c   1.000
_cell.angle_alpha   90.00
_cell.angle_beta   90.00
_cell.angle_gamma   90.00
#
_symmetry.space_group_name_H-M   'P 1'
#
loop_
_entity.id
_entity.type
_entity.pdbx_description
1 polymer ?
#
loop_
_entity_poly.entity_id
_entity_poly.type
_entity_poly.pdbx_seq_one_letter_code
_entity_poly.pdbx_strand_id
1 'polypeptide(L)' 'TPWLDGKHAIFGEIDAESVAILKNIARQPRGAGDRPHQDVVMEKVRIFRA' A
#
# COMPACT_ATOMS: atom_id res chain seq x y z
N THR A 1 -0.19 9.56 -9.79
CA THR A 1 0.42 8.81 -10.92
C THR A 1 -0.50 8.87 -12.14
N PRO A 2 -0.67 10.04 -12.80
CA PRO A 2 -1.74 10.21 -13.82
C PRO A 2 -1.59 9.36 -15.09
N TRP A 3 -0.38 8.93 -15.42
CA TRP A 3 -0.13 8.09 -16.60
C TRP A 3 -0.71 6.66 -16.49
N LEU A 4 -1.23 6.29 -15.32
CA LEU A 4 -1.90 5.02 -15.06
C LEU A 4 -3.43 5.10 -15.25
N ASP A 5 -3.98 6.30 -15.39
CA ASP A 5 -5.41 6.54 -15.55
C ASP A 5 -5.92 5.84 -16.82
N GLY A 6 -7.04 5.11 -16.71
CA GLY A 6 -7.59 4.29 -17.78
C GLY A 6 -6.81 3.02 -18.12
N LYS A 7 -5.65 2.79 -17.47
CA LYS A 7 -4.84 1.56 -17.63
C LYS A 7 -4.94 0.60 -16.45
N HIS A 8 -5.37 1.08 -15.29
CA HIS A 8 -5.56 0.29 -14.07
C HIS A 8 -6.92 0.60 -13.44
N ALA A 9 -7.65 -0.44 -13.02
CA ALA A 9 -8.93 -0.27 -12.36
C ALA A 9 -8.75 0.27 -10.94
N ILE A 10 -9.42 1.38 -10.63
CA ILE A 10 -9.51 1.93 -9.28
C ILE A 10 -10.76 1.33 -8.63
N PHE A 11 -10.60 0.61 -7.50
CA PHE A 11 -11.69 -0.09 -6.80
C PHE A 11 -11.82 0.25 -5.31
N GLY A 12 -11.01 1.19 -4.80
CA GLY A 12 -11.05 1.63 -3.42
C GLY A 12 -9.95 2.64 -3.09
N GLU A 13 -10.01 3.17 -1.88
CA GLU A 13 -9.03 4.09 -1.32
C GLU A 13 -8.73 3.75 0.15
N ILE A 14 -7.67 4.35 0.69
CA ILE A 14 -7.24 4.15 2.08
C ILE A 14 -7.86 5.25 2.94
N ASP A 15 -8.34 4.92 4.13
CA ASP A 15 -8.86 5.90 5.08
C ASP A 15 -7.77 6.89 5.56
N ALA A 16 -8.20 8.07 6.01
CA ALA A 16 -7.29 9.16 6.39
C ALA A 16 -6.38 8.79 7.57
N GLU A 17 -6.89 8.00 8.52
CA GLU A 17 -6.15 7.58 9.73
C GLU A 17 -4.98 6.64 9.38
N SER A 18 -5.17 5.79 8.38
CA SER A 18 -4.20 4.78 7.94
C SER A 18 -3.10 5.34 7.02
N VAL A 19 -3.24 6.57 6.52
CA VAL A 19 -2.23 7.20 5.64
C VAL A 19 -0.86 7.29 6.31
N ALA A 20 -0.81 7.52 7.63
CA ALA A 20 0.45 7.58 8.38
C ALA A 20 1.20 6.24 8.34
N ILE A 21 0.48 5.12 8.48
CA ILE A 21 1.04 3.77 8.42
C ILE A 21 1.60 3.50 7.02
N LEU A 22 0.85 3.84 5.96
CA LEU A 22 1.31 3.72 4.57
C LEU A 22 2.62 4.48 4.35
N LYS A 23 2.73 5.71 4.85
CA LYS A 23 3.94 6.53 4.72
C LYS A 23 5.15 5.90 5.42
N ASN A 24 4.94 5.21 6.54
CA ASN A 24 6.01 4.50 7.25
C ASN A 24 6.49 3.26 6.48
N ILE A 25 5.57 2.52 5.88
CA ILE A 25 5.88 1.37 5.01
C ILE A 25 6.65 1.84 3.76
N ALA A 26 6.17 2.90 3.11
CA ALA A 26 6.76 3.45 1.89
C ALA A 26 8.18 4.01 2.07
N ARG A 27 8.61 4.28 3.31
CA ARG A 27 9.96 4.79 3.64
C ARG A 27 10.91 3.73 4.18
N GLN A 28 10.50 2.47 4.28
CA GLN A 28 11.39 1.40 4.71
C GLN A 28 12.60 1.29 3.77
N PRO A 29 13.80 1.01 4.29
CA PRO A 29 14.98 0.71 3.48
C PRO A 29 14.70 -0.43 2.48
N ARG A 30 15.15 -0.24 1.23
CA ARG A 30 14.93 -1.17 0.11
C ARG A 30 16.26 -1.56 -0.54
N GLY A 31 16.33 -2.79 -1.02
CA GLY A 31 17.43 -3.31 -1.81
C GLY A 31 17.20 -3.17 -3.32
N ALA A 32 18.00 -3.90 -4.10
CA ALA A 32 17.82 -3.98 -5.55
C ALA A 32 16.43 -4.54 -5.91
N GLY A 33 15.81 -3.98 -6.95
CA GLY A 33 14.45 -4.34 -7.36
C GLY A 33 13.33 -3.82 -6.44
N ASP A 34 13.61 -2.76 -5.68
CA ASP A 34 12.66 -2.07 -4.78
C ASP A 34 12.07 -2.95 -3.65
N ARG A 35 12.65 -4.12 -3.38
CA ARG A 35 12.22 -4.99 -2.27
C ARG A 35 12.68 -4.41 -0.92
N PRO A 36 11.80 -4.29 0.09
CA PRO A 36 12.19 -3.92 1.45
C PRO A 36 13.25 -4.88 2.04
N HIS A 37 14.16 -4.37 2.87
CA HIS A 37 15.12 -5.21 3.58
C HIS A 37 14.47 -6.10 4.63
N GLN A 38 13.42 -5.61 5.26
CA GLN A 38 12.59 -6.36 6.19
C GLN A 38 11.19 -6.53 5.60
N ASP A 39 10.69 -7.76 5.63
CA ASP A 39 9.39 -8.09 5.06
C ASP A 39 8.27 -7.33 5.78
N VAL A 40 7.41 -6.66 4.99
CA VAL A 40 6.19 -6.03 5.47
C VAL A 40 5.04 -6.97 5.15
N VAL A 41 4.62 -7.75 6.15
CA VAL A 41 3.69 -8.87 5.98
C VAL A 41 2.27 -8.47 6.37
N MET A 42 1.30 -8.79 5.51
CA MET A 42 -0.12 -8.68 5.82
C MET A 42 -0.61 -10.01 6.42
N GLU A 43 -0.71 -10.08 7.75
CA GLU A 43 -1.05 -11.34 8.44
C GLU A 43 -2.52 -11.73 8.30
N LYS A 44 -3.43 -10.75 8.24
CA LYS A 44 -4.87 -10.98 8.17
C LYS A 44 -5.58 -9.86 7.43
N VAL A 45 -6.56 -10.23 6.61
CA VAL A 45 -7.53 -9.32 6.00
C VAL A 45 -8.91 -9.68 6.51
N ARG A 46 -9.72 -8.66 6.81
CA ARG A 46 -11.11 -8.82 7.25
C ARG A 46 -12.00 -8.03 6.32
N ILE A 47 -13.07 -8.67 5.84
CA ILE A 47 -14.11 -8.02 5.05
C ILE A 47 -15.26 -7.73 5.99
N PHE A 48 -15.68 -6.48 6.03
CA PHE A 48 -16.82 -6.04 6.83
C PHE A 48 -17.97 -5.69 5.91
N ARG A 49 -19.18 -5.91 6.39
CA ARG A 49 -20.39 -5.38 5.76
C ARG A 49 -20.75 -4.10 6.52
N ALA A 50 -20.87 -3.00 5.78
CA ALA A 50 -21.48 -1.77 6.28
C ALA A 50 -23.01 -1.91 6.28
#